data_AF-A0A960HKK9-F1
#
_entry.id   AF-A0A960HKK9-F1
#
_cell.length_a   1.000
_cell.length_b   1.000
_cell.length_c   1.000
_cell.angle_alpha   90.00
_cell.angle_beta   90.00
_cell.angle_gamma   90.00
#
_symmetry.space_group_name_H-M   'P 1'
#
loop_
_entity.id
_entity.type
_entity.pdbx_description
1 polymer ?
#
loop_
_entity_poly.entity_id
_entity_poly.type
_entity_poly.pdbx_seq_one_letter_code
_entity_poly.pdbx_strand_id
1 'polypeptide(L)'
;MNDVAGRARWLGSPVFLVATAVLLLNDHVFKERFGGVVTGKLSDIAGVVVVGVVAAVVLDARRGMVLTAVAFSALKVVPGVAEAVAPVLGGVTRRDATDLIAVAVLVPLGMHLTRSEPAISRVAPAVRVAASSLLPVLGASVALVATTATSCAPDPAVVQIIPSADGVVVARVAESAEDTFLSSADGGRTWNDTERPAAIAEDDADPYEPASYGPLRACTDADMCLELEDDRRIVRVDPEGRRTVEFELSGEDLDDISTHCAGAQTGVLTSIGLVRPDGVEAVASLGAGGVVARDASGEWSRVPIFPDAGDDEGLLAVTRWLVLGFGPLVLLAVWLAGPTRLPSRGLAVAVAVGGWCALITVAAAVMLTDPSPPATGRLLAFGLLPVVAIATVVTAVAAGRRDPQPPPPPPGWYPPPPPPPPPST
;
A
#
# COMPACT_ATOMS: atom_id res chain seq x y z
N MET A 1 2.42 7.14 30.46
CA MET A 1 2.42 5.72 30.00
C MET A 1 1.14 4.97 30.36
N ASN A 2 0.62 5.04 31.59
CA ASN A 2 -0.58 4.26 31.99
C ASN A 2 -1.85 4.56 31.18
N ASP A 3 -1.94 5.74 30.57
CA ASP A 3 -3.11 6.18 29.81
C ASP A 3 -3.20 5.53 28.41
N VAL A 4 -2.04 5.25 27.78
CA VAL A 4 -1.97 4.64 26.44
C VAL A 4 -2.51 3.21 26.46
N ALA A 5 -2.20 2.44 27.51
CA ALA A 5 -2.70 1.07 27.66
C ALA A 5 -4.24 1.02 27.76
N GLY A 6 -4.84 2.01 28.42
CA GLY A 6 -6.31 2.15 28.50
C GLY A 6 -6.91 2.51 27.15
N ARG A 7 -6.27 3.40 26.38
CA ARG A 7 -6.74 3.82 25.06
C ARG A 7 -6.53 2.78 23.97
N ALA A 8 -5.54 1.88 24.09
CA ALA A 8 -5.28 0.83 23.11
C ALA A 8 -6.55 0.00 22.77
N ARG A 9 -7.49 -0.12 23.71
CA ARG A 9 -8.80 -0.75 23.48
C ARG A 9 -9.59 -0.19 22.28
N TRP A 10 -9.35 1.06 21.89
CA TRP A 10 -9.99 1.68 20.72
C TRP A 10 -9.58 1.03 19.39
N LEU A 11 -8.38 0.44 19.32
CA LEU A 11 -7.92 -0.35 18.17
C LEU A 11 -8.69 -1.69 18.05
N GLY A 12 -9.35 -2.13 19.12
CA GLY A 12 -10.27 -3.26 19.09
C GLY A 12 -11.74 -2.86 18.88
N SER A 13 -12.03 -1.57 18.67
CA SER A 13 -13.41 -1.10 18.53
C SER A 13 -14.01 -1.55 17.19
N PRO A 14 -15.33 -1.84 17.13
CA PRO A 14 -15.98 -2.22 15.87
C PRO A 14 -15.80 -1.17 14.78
N VAL A 15 -15.82 0.13 15.13
CA VAL A 15 -15.64 1.24 14.19
C VAL A 15 -14.26 1.17 13.52
N PHE A 16 -13.20 0.96 14.32
CA PHE A 16 -11.86 0.84 13.80
C PHE A 16 -11.69 -0.40 12.92
N LEU A 17 -12.17 -1.57 13.38
CA LEU A 17 -12.07 -2.82 12.62
C LEU A 17 -12.82 -2.75 11.29
N VAL A 18 -14.01 -2.15 11.27
CA VAL A 18 -14.78 -1.93 10.02
C VAL A 18 -14.04 -0.96 9.10
N ALA A 19 -13.51 0.15 9.63
CA ALA A 19 -12.75 1.10 8.80
C ALA A 19 -11.51 0.44 8.18
N THR A 20 -10.74 -0.33 8.96
CA THR A 20 -9.58 -1.07 8.45
C THR A 20 -9.98 -2.13 7.41
N ALA A 21 -11.08 -2.85 7.64
CA ALA A 21 -11.58 -3.83 6.67
C ALA A 21 -12.05 -3.17 5.38
N VAL A 22 -12.75 -2.04 5.46
CA VAL A 22 -13.16 -1.23 4.30
C VAL A 22 -11.95 -0.74 3.54
N LEU A 23 -10.93 -0.23 4.24
CA LEU A 23 -9.68 0.23 3.61
C LEU A 23 -9.01 -0.90 2.82
N LEU A 24 -8.81 -2.06 3.47
CA LEU A 24 -8.16 -3.23 2.87
C LEU A 24 -8.95 -3.78 1.67
N LEU A 25 -10.27 -3.95 1.81
CA LEU A 25 -11.11 -4.45 0.71
C LEU A 25 -11.23 -3.43 -0.43
N ASN A 26 -11.31 -2.14 -0.11
CA ASN A 26 -11.41 -1.13 -1.13
C ASN A 26 -10.14 -1.04 -1.96
N ASP A 27 -8.99 -1.01 -1.30
CA ASP A 27 -7.71 -0.76 -1.97
C ASP A 27 -7.17 -1.98 -2.71
N HIS A 28 -7.56 -3.20 -2.33
CA HIS A 28 -7.10 -4.45 -2.98
C HIS A 28 -8.15 -5.19 -3.79
N VAL A 29 -9.40 -4.73 -3.81
CA VAL A 29 -10.49 -5.48 -4.46
C VAL A 29 -11.37 -4.56 -5.27
N PHE A 30 -11.88 -3.51 -4.63
CA PHE A 30 -12.86 -2.65 -5.28
C PHE A 30 -12.21 -1.69 -6.26
N LYS A 31 -11.00 -1.20 -6.01
CA LYS A 31 -10.28 -0.34 -6.96
C LYS A 31 -9.92 -1.08 -8.25
N GLU A 32 -9.53 -2.35 -8.18
CA GLU A 32 -9.22 -3.16 -9.37
C GLU A 32 -10.43 -3.35 -10.29
N ARG A 33 -11.63 -3.53 -9.71
CA ARG A 33 -12.83 -3.86 -10.48
C ARG A 33 -13.76 -2.67 -10.76
N PHE A 34 -13.72 -1.67 -9.89
CA PHE A 34 -14.66 -0.53 -9.87
C PHE A 34 -13.91 0.77 -9.54
N GLY A 35 -12.69 0.91 -10.04
CA GLY A 35 -11.89 2.13 -9.91
C GLY A 35 -12.72 3.38 -10.23
N GLY A 36 -12.47 4.46 -9.50
CA GLY A 36 -13.12 5.75 -9.74
C GLY A 36 -13.33 6.59 -8.50
N VAL A 37 -14.16 7.62 -8.65
CA VAL A 37 -14.37 8.65 -7.61
C VAL A 37 -14.89 8.04 -6.30
N VAL A 38 -15.82 7.08 -6.37
CA VAL A 38 -16.45 6.49 -5.18
C VAL A 38 -15.45 5.69 -4.33
N THR A 39 -14.66 4.82 -4.96
CA THR A 39 -13.64 4.00 -4.27
C THR A 39 -12.50 4.86 -3.74
N GLY A 40 -12.17 5.97 -4.41
CA GLY A 40 -11.28 7.01 -3.88
C GLY A 40 -11.78 7.61 -2.56
N LYS A 41 -13.00 8.17 -2.53
CA LYS A 41 -13.56 8.79 -1.32
C LYS A 41 -13.74 7.80 -0.17
N LEU A 42 -14.07 6.54 -0.48
CA LEU A 42 -14.25 5.51 0.53
C LEU A 42 -12.94 5.21 1.27
N SER A 43 -11.83 5.10 0.53
CA SER A 43 -10.48 4.94 1.09
C SER A 43 -10.12 6.13 1.98
N ASP A 44 -10.40 7.37 1.54
CA ASP A 44 -10.15 8.58 2.34
C ASP A 44 -10.91 8.58 3.67
N ILE A 45 -12.21 8.26 3.66
CA ILE A 45 -13.01 8.17 4.89
C ILE A 45 -12.46 7.10 5.83
N ALA A 46 -12.18 5.90 5.30
CA ALA A 46 -11.67 4.79 6.08
C ALA A 46 -10.28 5.08 6.66
N GLY A 47 -9.37 5.63 5.85
CA GLY A 47 -8.02 6.04 6.25
C GLY A 47 -8.05 7.11 7.34
N VAL A 48 -8.90 8.14 7.20
CA VAL A 48 -9.08 9.19 8.21
C VAL A 48 -9.56 8.61 9.55
N VAL A 49 -10.48 7.64 9.54
CA VAL A 49 -10.91 6.94 10.77
C VAL A 49 -9.74 6.16 11.38
N VAL A 50 -9.03 5.35 10.59
CA VAL A 50 -7.92 4.53 11.07
C VAL A 50 -6.81 5.39 11.69
N VAL A 51 -6.34 6.41 10.95
CA VAL A 51 -5.31 7.34 11.42
C VAL A 51 -5.81 8.14 12.63
N GLY A 52 -7.07 8.56 12.63
CA GLY A 52 -7.72 9.26 13.74
C GLY A 52 -7.68 8.45 15.04
N VAL A 53 -8.07 7.18 14.99
CA VAL A 53 -8.04 6.29 16.16
C VAL A 53 -6.60 6.06 16.63
N VAL A 54 -5.65 5.83 15.72
CA VAL A 54 -4.23 5.63 16.08
C VAL A 54 -3.66 6.89 16.75
N ALA A 55 -3.88 8.07 16.16
CA ALA A 55 -3.47 9.34 16.76
C ALA A 55 -4.12 9.58 18.12
N ALA A 56 -5.39 9.18 18.27
CA ALA A 56 -6.11 9.28 19.54
C ALA A 56 -5.53 8.37 20.63
N VAL A 57 -5.06 7.17 20.29
CA VAL A 57 -4.37 6.28 21.24
C VAL A 57 -3.09 6.93 21.77
N VAL A 58 -2.32 7.56 20.89
CA VAL A 58 -1.04 8.20 21.23
C VAL A 58 -1.23 9.47 22.06
N LEU A 59 -2.07 10.40 21.59
CA LEU A 59 -2.19 11.74 22.16
C LEU A 59 -3.33 11.84 23.19
N ASP A 60 -4.55 11.55 22.75
CA ASP A 60 -5.85 11.48 23.43
C ASP A 60 -6.92 11.69 22.33
N ALA A 61 -8.20 11.42 22.61
CA ALA A 61 -9.25 11.51 21.60
C ALA A 61 -9.30 12.88 20.90
N ARG A 62 -9.27 13.98 21.66
CA ARG A 62 -9.45 15.33 21.08
C ARG A 62 -8.24 15.75 20.26
N ARG A 63 -7.02 15.60 20.83
CA ARG A 63 -5.78 15.98 20.13
C ARG A 63 -5.52 15.09 18.94
N GLY A 64 -5.84 13.79 19.02
CA GLY A 64 -5.77 12.86 17.91
C GLY A 64 -6.65 13.29 16.74
N MET A 65 -7.94 13.55 16.98
CA MET A 65 -8.84 14.01 15.92
C MET A 65 -8.38 15.32 15.27
N VAL A 66 -7.94 16.30 16.07
CA VAL A 66 -7.45 17.59 15.54
C VAL A 66 -6.20 17.40 14.69
N LEU A 67 -5.22 16.62 15.17
CA LEU A 67 -4.01 16.35 14.41
C LEU A 67 -4.33 15.66 13.08
N THR A 68 -5.17 14.63 13.10
CA THR A 68 -5.58 13.92 11.88
C THR A 68 -6.31 14.84 10.90
N ALA A 69 -7.23 15.68 11.39
CA ALA A 69 -7.94 16.65 10.55
C ALA A 69 -6.97 17.62 9.87
N VAL A 70 -6.03 18.19 10.64
CA VAL A 70 -5.04 19.14 10.11
C VAL A 70 -4.09 18.47 9.13
N ALA A 71 -3.53 17.32 9.49
CA ALA A 71 -2.59 16.60 8.65
C ALA A 71 -3.24 16.15 7.32
N PHE A 72 -4.44 15.57 7.38
CA PHE A 72 -5.17 15.15 6.18
C PHE A 72 -5.58 16.35 5.31
N SER A 73 -6.00 17.46 5.92
CA SER A 73 -6.36 18.66 5.16
C SER A 73 -5.13 19.28 4.48
N ALA A 74 -4.00 19.33 5.16
CA ALA A 74 -2.74 19.80 4.59
C ALA A 74 -2.32 18.91 3.40
N LEU A 75 -2.41 17.59 3.57
CA LEU A 75 -2.10 16.62 2.53
C LEU A 75 -2.95 16.81 1.27
N LYS A 76 -4.25 17.11 1.41
CA LYS A 76 -5.18 17.23 0.28
C LYS A 76 -5.18 18.60 -0.41
N VAL A 77 -4.76 19.67 0.27
CA VAL A 77 -4.94 21.05 -0.22
C VAL A 77 -3.62 21.83 -0.38
N VAL A 78 -2.60 21.57 0.43
CA VAL A 78 -1.38 22.38 0.44
C VAL A 78 -0.40 21.84 -0.62
N PRO A 79 -0.01 22.64 -1.64
CA PRO A 79 0.99 22.23 -2.61
C PRO A 79 2.32 21.87 -1.95
N GLY A 80 2.96 20.78 -2.38
CA GLY A 80 4.24 20.32 -1.85
C GLY A 80 4.14 19.38 -0.65
N VAL A 81 3.01 19.36 0.08
CA VAL A 81 2.86 18.45 1.23
C VAL A 81 2.70 17.01 0.78
N ALA A 82 1.85 16.74 -0.22
CA ALA A 82 1.66 15.40 -0.76
C ALA A 82 2.94 14.84 -1.37
N GLU A 83 3.67 15.69 -2.09
CA GLU A 83 4.94 15.38 -2.72
C GLU A 83 6.02 15.10 -1.66
N ALA A 84 6.08 15.89 -0.57
CA ALA A 84 7.02 15.69 0.51
C ALA A 84 6.79 14.40 1.32
N VAL A 85 5.53 13.94 1.44
CA VAL A 85 5.21 12.70 2.18
C VAL A 85 5.07 11.47 1.28
N ALA A 86 5.11 11.63 -0.05
CA ALA A 86 4.99 10.53 -1.01
C ALA A 86 5.97 9.36 -0.73
N PRO A 87 7.25 9.59 -0.37
CA PRO A 87 8.17 8.49 -0.04
C PRO A 87 7.73 7.67 1.18
N VAL A 88 7.02 8.30 2.12
CA VAL A 88 6.56 7.65 3.36
C VAL A 88 5.23 6.93 3.14
N LEU A 89 4.34 7.52 2.33
CA LEU A 89 3.04 6.93 2.01
C LEU A 89 3.13 5.86 0.91
N GLY A 90 4.28 5.75 0.24
CA GLY A 90 4.52 4.76 -0.80
C GLY A 90 3.67 5.02 -2.05
N GLY A 91 3.45 6.29 -2.42
CA GLY A 91 2.66 6.64 -3.62
C GLY A 91 2.29 8.12 -3.73
N VAL A 92 1.68 8.49 -4.86
CA VAL A 92 1.12 9.84 -5.08
C VAL A 92 -0.15 9.99 -4.27
N THR A 93 -0.25 11.05 -3.48
CA THR A 93 -1.56 11.49 -2.98
C THR A 93 -2.13 12.56 -3.90
N ARG A 94 -3.24 12.25 -4.59
CA ARG A 94 -3.96 13.24 -5.40
C ARG A 94 -4.49 14.35 -4.50
N ARG A 95 -4.21 15.60 -4.88
CA ARG A 95 -4.74 16.80 -4.24
C ARG A 95 -6.16 17.06 -4.75
N ASP A 96 -7.16 16.70 -3.96
CA ASP A 96 -8.57 16.97 -4.26
C ASP A 96 -9.26 17.52 -3.00
N ALA A 97 -9.68 18.78 -3.06
CA ALA A 97 -10.32 19.46 -1.94
C ALA A 97 -11.66 18.84 -1.54
N THR A 98 -12.32 18.09 -2.45
CA THR A 98 -13.56 17.39 -2.12
C THR A 98 -13.33 16.21 -1.16
N ASP A 99 -12.09 15.74 -1.01
CA ASP A 99 -11.72 14.71 -0.03
C ASP A 99 -11.84 15.21 1.41
N LEU A 100 -11.87 16.54 1.63
CA LEU A 100 -12.08 17.11 2.96
C LEU A 100 -13.43 16.72 3.58
N ILE A 101 -14.38 16.23 2.78
CA ILE A 101 -15.61 15.61 3.31
C ILE A 101 -15.29 14.45 4.26
N ALA A 102 -14.18 13.73 4.04
CA ALA A 102 -13.72 12.67 4.93
C ALA A 102 -13.43 13.18 6.36
N VAL A 103 -12.93 14.41 6.51
CA VAL A 103 -12.64 15.02 7.82
C VAL A 103 -13.91 15.11 8.70
N ALA A 104 -15.09 15.23 8.09
CA ALA A 104 -16.35 15.28 8.83
C ALA A 104 -16.61 14.02 9.68
N VAL A 105 -16.05 12.86 9.29
CA VAL A 105 -16.18 11.60 10.05
C VAL A 105 -15.49 11.66 11.41
N LEU A 106 -14.51 12.55 11.59
CA LEU A 106 -13.76 12.70 12.84
C LEU A 106 -14.63 13.29 13.97
N VAL A 107 -15.69 14.01 13.64
CA VAL A 107 -16.61 14.59 14.64
C VAL A 107 -17.37 13.49 15.41
N PRO A 108 -18.17 12.63 14.76
CA PRO A 108 -18.84 11.54 15.47
C PRO A 108 -17.85 10.52 16.06
N LEU A 109 -16.70 10.29 15.41
CA LEU A 109 -15.65 9.43 15.94
C LEU A 109 -15.08 9.97 17.26
N GLY A 110 -14.69 11.26 17.30
CA GLY A 110 -14.19 11.91 18.52
C GLY A 110 -15.22 11.90 19.65
N MET A 111 -16.50 12.14 19.34
CA MET A 111 -17.60 12.01 20.31
C MET A 111 -17.74 10.58 20.84
N HIS A 112 -17.57 9.58 19.98
CA HIS A 112 -17.61 8.17 20.39
C HIS A 112 -16.43 7.80 21.30
N LEU A 113 -15.21 8.21 20.94
CA LEU A 113 -14.00 7.90 21.70
C LEU A 113 -13.96 8.59 23.07
N THR A 114 -14.36 9.86 23.14
CA THR A 114 -14.44 10.63 24.40
C THR A 114 -15.47 10.07 25.37
N ARG A 115 -16.66 9.66 24.89
CA ARG A 115 -17.66 8.95 25.73
C ARG A 115 -17.17 7.58 26.18
N SER A 116 -16.31 6.96 25.39
CA SER A 116 -15.70 5.67 25.66
C SER A 116 -14.40 5.79 26.42
N GLU A 117 -14.03 6.95 26.95
CA GLU A 117 -12.95 7.04 27.92
C GLU A 117 -13.43 6.35 29.20
N PRO A 118 -12.69 5.34 29.70
CA PRO A 118 -13.07 4.72 30.94
C PRO A 118 -12.92 5.79 32.00
N ALA A 119 -14.04 6.23 32.60
CA ALA A 119 -13.98 6.73 33.96
C ALA A 119 -13.12 5.72 34.72
N ILE A 120 -12.02 6.18 35.32
CA ILE A 120 -11.01 5.36 35.98
C ILE A 120 -11.69 4.73 37.22
N SER A 121 -12.59 3.78 36.98
CA SER A 121 -13.25 2.99 37.98
C SER A 121 -12.22 1.96 38.39
N ARG A 122 -11.45 2.35 39.40
CA ARG A 122 -10.67 1.44 40.22
C ARG A 122 -11.62 0.31 40.64
N VAL A 123 -11.17 -0.93 40.52
CA VAL A 123 -11.87 -2.16 40.95
C VAL A 123 -12.77 -2.82 39.89
N ALA A 124 -12.17 -3.65 39.03
CA ALA A 124 -12.85 -4.80 38.43
C ALA A 124 -11.85 -5.98 38.25
N PRO A 125 -12.29 -7.24 38.38
CA PRO A 125 -11.45 -8.40 38.64
C PRO A 125 -10.58 -8.82 37.45
N ALA A 126 -9.39 -9.37 37.77
CA ALA A 126 -8.27 -9.69 36.88
C ALA A 126 -8.58 -10.60 35.66
N VAL A 127 -9.73 -11.28 35.64
CA VAL A 127 -10.06 -12.30 34.61
C VAL A 127 -10.58 -11.68 33.29
N ARG A 128 -11.09 -10.43 33.28
CA ARG A 128 -11.45 -9.73 32.03
C ARG A 128 -10.25 -9.09 31.32
N VAL A 129 -9.08 -9.03 31.95
CA VAL A 129 -7.93 -8.29 31.46
C VAL A 129 -7.25 -9.00 30.27
N ALA A 130 -7.16 -10.34 30.30
CA ALA A 130 -6.44 -11.10 29.27
C ALA A 130 -7.16 -11.14 27.91
N ALA A 131 -8.49 -11.24 27.89
CA ALA A 131 -9.26 -11.20 26.64
C ALA A 131 -9.34 -9.78 26.04
N SER A 132 -9.14 -8.74 26.86
CA SER A 132 -9.22 -7.34 26.42
C SER A 132 -7.98 -6.83 25.70
N SER A 133 -6.82 -7.47 25.87
CA SER A 133 -5.56 -7.06 25.25
C SER A 133 -5.34 -7.62 23.85
N LEU A 134 -6.02 -8.72 23.48
CA LEU A 134 -5.81 -9.37 22.18
C LEU A 134 -6.41 -8.57 21.02
N LEU A 135 -7.64 -8.05 21.16
CA LEU A 135 -8.32 -7.30 20.10
C LEU A 135 -7.55 -6.04 19.66
N PRO A 136 -6.99 -5.23 20.58
CA PRO A 136 -6.14 -4.09 20.22
C PRO A 136 -4.91 -4.46 19.42
N VAL A 137 -4.23 -5.56 19.81
CA VAL A 137 -3.03 -6.03 19.12
C VAL A 137 -3.40 -6.52 17.73
N LEU A 138 -4.46 -7.31 17.60
CA LEU A 138 -4.97 -7.74 16.29
C LEU A 138 -5.37 -6.55 15.42
N GLY A 139 -6.13 -5.60 15.96
CA GLY A 139 -6.52 -4.39 15.24
C GLY A 139 -5.30 -3.58 14.78
N ALA A 140 -4.32 -3.36 15.65
CA ALA A 140 -3.08 -2.68 15.30
C ALA A 140 -2.30 -3.41 14.19
N SER A 141 -2.17 -4.74 14.30
CA SER A 141 -1.49 -5.55 13.29
C SER A 141 -2.21 -5.52 11.94
N VAL A 142 -3.54 -5.64 11.93
CA VAL A 142 -4.32 -5.57 10.68
C VAL A 142 -4.25 -4.17 10.09
N ALA A 143 -4.31 -3.11 10.90
CA ALA A 143 -4.16 -1.75 10.40
C ALA A 143 -2.77 -1.49 9.83
N LEU A 144 -1.73 -1.94 10.52
CA LEU A 144 -0.36 -1.89 10.02
C LEU A 144 -0.27 -2.59 8.67
N VAL A 145 -0.71 -3.84 8.61
CA VAL A 145 -0.69 -4.66 7.39
C VAL A 145 -1.50 -3.99 6.28
N ALA A 146 -2.69 -3.45 6.56
CA ALA A 146 -3.49 -2.73 5.57
C ALA A 146 -2.73 -1.52 5.02
N THR A 147 -2.15 -0.69 5.90
CA THR A 147 -1.39 0.51 5.49
C THR A 147 -0.07 0.20 4.79
N THR A 148 0.59 -0.91 5.12
CA THR A 148 1.81 -1.35 4.42
C THR A 148 1.48 -2.11 3.15
N ALA A 149 0.32 -2.77 3.07
CA ALA A 149 -0.10 -3.44 1.85
C ALA A 149 -0.53 -2.42 0.79
N THR A 150 -0.97 -1.23 1.19
CA THR A 150 -1.21 -0.10 0.27
C THR A 150 0.06 0.59 -0.20
N SER A 151 1.24 0.27 0.36
CA SER A 151 2.48 0.81 -0.21
C SER A 151 2.73 0.10 -1.55
N CYS A 152 2.62 0.87 -2.62
CA CYS A 152 2.86 0.43 -3.97
C CYS A 152 4.34 0.04 -4.14
N ALA A 153 4.60 -1.15 -4.73
CA ALA A 153 5.92 -1.41 -5.29
C ALA A 153 5.99 -0.66 -6.62
N PRO A 154 7.04 0.14 -6.88
CA PRO A 154 7.10 0.90 -8.12
C PRO A 154 7.11 -0.07 -9.30
N ASP A 155 6.13 0.06 -10.19
CA ASP A 155 6.09 -0.68 -11.44
C ASP A 155 7.24 -0.23 -12.34
N PRO A 156 7.77 -1.12 -13.20
CA PRO A 156 8.73 -0.74 -14.22
C PRO A 156 8.20 0.44 -15.03
N ALA A 157 9.03 1.47 -15.20
CA ALA A 157 8.65 2.67 -15.93
C ALA A 157 9.74 3.10 -16.89
N VAL A 158 9.39 3.43 -18.13
CA VAL A 158 10.35 4.01 -19.07
C VAL A 158 10.62 5.45 -18.66
N VAL A 159 11.84 5.73 -18.21
CA VAL A 159 12.21 7.04 -17.68
C VAL A 159 13.07 7.86 -18.63
N GLN A 160 13.72 7.19 -19.61
CA GLN A 160 14.65 7.83 -20.52
C GLN A 160 14.65 7.14 -21.89
N ILE A 161 14.72 7.95 -22.94
CA ILE A 161 14.89 7.52 -24.33
C ILE A 161 16.25 8.02 -24.83
N ILE A 162 17.05 7.10 -25.35
CA ILE A 162 18.44 7.31 -25.75
C ILE A 162 18.56 6.92 -27.22
N PRO A 163 18.56 7.89 -28.14
CA PRO A 163 18.75 7.61 -29.55
C PRO A 163 20.21 7.23 -29.84
N SER A 164 20.43 6.24 -30.70
CA SER A 164 21.74 5.87 -31.24
C SER A 164 21.88 6.35 -32.69
N ALA A 165 23.11 6.59 -33.12
CA ALA A 165 23.43 7.01 -34.48
C ALA A 165 23.02 5.96 -35.55
N ASP A 166 22.95 4.68 -35.18
CA ASP A 166 22.63 3.57 -36.09
C ASP A 166 21.13 3.38 -36.32
N GLY A 167 20.29 4.30 -35.84
CA GLY A 167 18.83 4.20 -35.94
C GLY A 167 18.19 3.26 -34.90
N VAL A 168 18.99 2.79 -33.94
CA VAL A 168 18.52 2.02 -32.78
C VAL A 168 18.16 3.00 -31.67
N VAL A 169 17.02 2.80 -31.02
CA VAL A 169 16.64 3.56 -29.82
C VAL A 169 16.74 2.66 -28.61
N VAL A 170 17.30 3.17 -27.52
CA VAL A 170 17.34 2.47 -26.23
C VAL A 170 16.43 3.18 -25.23
N ALA A 171 15.57 2.43 -24.57
CA ALA A 171 14.77 2.85 -23.44
C ALA A 171 15.45 2.38 -22.15
N ARG A 172 15.64 3.30 -21.20
CA ARG A 172 15.99 2.96 -19.82
C ARG A 172 14.69 2.81 -19.04
N VAL A 173 14.55 1.64 -18.43
CA VAL A 173 13.43 1.28 -17.58
C VAL A 173 13.91 1.36 -16.14
N ALA A 174 13.30 2.23 -15.35
CA ALA A 174 13.53 2.29 -13.92
C ALA A 174 12.74 1.18 -13.23
N GLU A 175 13.43 0.34 -12.46
CA GLU A 175 12.83 -0.66 -11.58
C GLU A 175 13.31 -0.45 -10.13
N SER A 176 12.65 -1.10 -9.18
CA SER A 176 12.90 -0.89 -7.73
C SER A 176 14.33 -1.19 -7.24
N ALA A 177 15.12 -1.96 -8.00
CA ALA A 177 16.44 -2.43 -7.58
C ALA A 177 17.55 -2.12 -8.57
N GLU A 178 17.31 -2.32 -9.87
CA GLU A 178 18.28 -2.09 -10.94
C GLU A 178 17.55 -1.61 -12.20
N ASP A 179 18.17 -0.72 -12.97
CA ASP A 179 17.59 -0.29 -14.23
C ASP A 179 17.80 -1.36 -15.30
N THR A 180 16.75 -1.65 -16.07
CA THR A 180 16.82 -2.49 -17.27
C THR A 180 16.88 -1.62 -18.52
N PHE A 181 17.51 -2.15 -19.57
CA PHE A 181 17.68 -1.44 -20.84
C PHE A 181 17.05 -2.26 -21.95
N LEU A 182 16.21 -1.60 -22.74
CA LEU A 182 15.48 -2.21 -23.85
C LEU A 182 15.85 -1.47 -25.12
N SER A 183 16.10 -2.20 -26.20
CA SER A 183 16.46 -1.62 -27.50
C SER A 183 15.39 -1.90 -28.55
N SER A 184 15.22 -0.94 -29.45
CA SER A 184 14.32 -1.04 -30.59
C SER A 184 15.06 -0.62 -31.87
N ALA A 185 15.01 -1.50 -32.88
CA ALA A 185 15.60 -1.26 -34.21
C ALA A 185 14.55 -0.84 -35.26
N ASP A 186 13.27 -0.78 -34.88
CA ASP A 186 12.14 -0.50 -35.77
C ASP A 186 11.36 0.76 -35.39
N GLY A 187 12.04 1.71 -34.74
CA GLY A 187 11.49 3.00 -34.36
C GLY A 187 10.56 2.94 -33.14
N GLY A 188 10.85 2.06 -32.19
CA GLY A 188 10.12 1.94 -30.92
C GLY A 188 8.87 1.07 -31.00
N ARG A 189 8.69 0.26 -32.05
CA ARG A 189 7.51 -0.61 -32.22
C ARG A 189 7.69 -1.97 -31.57
N THR A 190 8.91 -2.50 -31.60
CA THR A 190 9.31 -3.71 -30.88
C THR A 190 10.53 -3.44 -30.01
N TRP A 191 10.58 -4.09 -28.85
CA TRP A 191 11.59 -3.89 -27.82
C TRP A 191 12.21 -5.22 -27.42
N ASN A 192 13.53 -5.24 -27.30
CA ASN A 192 14.30 -6.42 -26.88
C ASN A 192 15.28 -6.02 -25.79
N ASP A 193 15.49 -6.91 -24.82
CA ASP A 193 16.53 -6.74 -23.79
C ASP A 193 17.87 -6.41 -24.44
N THR A 194 18.57 -5.45 -23.86
CA THR A 194 19.90 -5.06 -24.29
C THR A 194 20.80 -4.79 -23.09
N GLU A 195 22.10 -4.89 -23.30
CA GLU A 195 23.07 -4.47 -22.29
C GLU A 195 23.05 -2.94 -22.14
N ARG A 196 23.45 -2.45 -20.97
CA ARG A 196 23.58 -1.00 -20.72
C ARG A 196 24.44 -0.36 -21.81
N PRO A 197 23.95 0.66 -22.54
CA PRO A 197 24.75 1.36 -23.53
C PRO A 197 25.97 2.04 -22.90
N ALA A 198 27.15 1.88 -23.49
CA ALA A 198 28.38 2.50 -23.01
C ALA A 198 28.34 4.04 -22.96
N ALA A 199 27.41 4.66 -23.71
CA ALA A 199 27.18 6.11 -23.70
C ALA A 199 26.55 6.61 -22.39
N ILE A 200 25.91 5.72 -21.64
CA ILE A 200 25.49 5.99 -20.26
C ILE A 200 26.71 5.64 -19.43
N ALA A 201 27.51 6.66 -19.09
CA ALA A 201 28.56 6.48 -18.10
C ALA A 201 27.91 5.83 -16.86
N GLU A 202 28.65 4.98 -16.15
CA GLU A 202 28.38 4.79 -14.72
C GLU A 202 28.61 6.14 -14.06
N ASP A 203 27.64 7.05 -14.22
CA ASP A 203 27.60 8.23 -13.39
C ASP A 203 27.49 7.68 -11.98
N ASP A 204 28.41 8.12 -11.12
CA ASP A 204 28.22 8.23 -9.69
C ASP A 204 27.07 9.23 -9.43
N ALA A 205 25.92 9.02 -10.08
CA ALA A 205 24.73 9.81 -9.94
C ALA A 205 24.38 9.69 -8.46
N ASP A 206 24.48 10.83 -7.78
CA ASP A 206 24.13 10.94 -6.39
C ASP A 206 22.74 10.30 -6.23
N PRO A 207 22.57 9.24 -5.43
CA PRO A 207 21.29 8.57 -5.27
C PRO A 207 20.20 9.52 -4.74
N TYR A 208 20.57 10.73 -4.31
CA TYR A 208 19.65 11.80 -3.91
C TYR A 208 19.40 12.86 -4.99
N GLU A 209 20.15 12.90 -6.09
CA GLU A 209 19.75 13.71 -7.25
C GLU A 209 18.67 12.97 -8.04
N PRO A 210 17.53 13.61 -8.34
CA PRO A 210 16.52 12.99 -9.20
C PRO A 210 17.20 12.64 -10.51
N ALA A 211 17.14 11.37 -10.90
CA ALA A 211 17.74 10.87 -12.13
C ALA A 211 17.44 11.86 -13.25
N SER A 212 18.50 12.42 -13.88
CA SER A 212 18.33 13.39 -14.96
C SER A 212 17.42 12.76 -16.00
N TYR A 213 16.19 13.23 -16.05
CA TYR A 213 15.23 12.88 -17.07
C TYR A 213 15.88 13.19 -18.43
N GLY A 214 15.64 12.34 -19.42
CA GLY A 214 16.31 12.47 -20.71
C GLY A 214 15.99 13.81 -21.41
N PRO A 215 16.49 14.01 -22.63
CA PRO A 215 16.24 15.25 -23.35
C PRO A 215 14.72 15.52 -23.46
N LEU A 216 14.29 16.67 -22.95
CA LEU A 216 12.90 17.17 -23.11
C LEU A 216 12.63 17.73 -24.51
N ARG A 217 13.67 17.80 -25.34
CA ARG A 217 13.63 18.33 -26.69
C ARG A 217 14.57 17.55 -27.60
N ALA A 218 14.07 17.17 -28.77
CA ALA A 218 14.85 16.52 -29.82
C ALA A 218 14.64 17.22 -31.16
N CYS A 219 15.72 17.58 -31.85
CA CYS A 219 15.68 18.37 -33.09
C CYS A 219 16.32 17.64 -34.26
N THR A 220 15.73 17.78 -35.45
CA THR A 220 16.28 17.27 -36.72
C THR A 220 17.31 18.26 -37.28
N ASP A 221 18.03 17.83 -38.32
CA ASP A 221 18.99 18.69 -39.04
C ASP A 221 18.33 19.87 -39.78
N ALA A 222 17.00 19.81 -39.97
CA ALA A 222 16.21 20.84 -40.64
C ALA A 222 15.59 21.86 -39.67
N ASP A 223 16.15 22.00 -38.46
CA ASP A 223 15.69 22.90 -37.38
C ASP A 223 14.24 22.66 -36.92
N MET A 224 13.66 21.50 -37.21
CA MET A 224 12.38 21.08 -36.63
C MET A 224 12.65 20.35 -35.32
N CYS A 225 11.96 20.74 -34.24
CA CYS A 225 12.09 20.12 -32.93
C CYS A 225 10.78 19.55 -32.42
N LEU A 226 10.86 18.45 -31.70
CA LEU A 226 9.79 17.95 -30.83
C LEU A 226 10.17 18.28 -29.38
N GLU A 227 9.24 18.88 -28.64
CA GLU A 227 9.41 19.33 -27.26
C GLU A 227 8.31 18.74 -26.38
N LEU A 228 8.67 18.28 -25.18
CA LEU A 228 7.73 17.81 -24.18
C LEU A 228 7.25 19.00 -23.33
N GLU A 229 5.93 19.13 -23.17
CA GLU A 229 5.31 20.22 -22.41
C GLU A 229 4.37 19.65 -21.34
N ASP A 230 4.57 20.12 -20.10
CA ASP A 230 3.77 19.77 -18.91
C ASP A 230 3.57 18.26 -18.68
N ASP A 231 4.52 17.42 -19.09
CA ASP A 231 4.49 15.95 -19.04
C ASP A 231 3.31 15.30 -19.77
N ARG A 232 2.58 16.06 -20.60
CA ARG A 232 1.31 15.66 -21.22
C ARG A 232 1.23 15.83 -22.71
N ARG A 233 2.05 16.75 -23.26
CA ARG A 233 1.99 17.13 -24.66
C ARG A 233 3.34 16.94 -25.32
N ILE A 234 3.28 16.54 -26.59
CA ILE A 234 4.41 16.60 -27.50
C ILE A 234 4.10 17.68 -28.52
N VAL A 235 4.93 18.70 -28.55
CA VAL A 235 4.77 19.89 -29.38
C VAL A 235 5.86 19.90 -30.44
N ARG A 236 5.46 19.97 -31.71
CA ARG A 236 6.36 20.26 -32.81
C ARG A 236 6.59 21.76 -32.91
N VAL A 237 7.85 22.15 -32.94
CA VAL A 237 8.35 23.50 -33.16
C VAL A 237 9.04 23.53 -34.52
N ASP A 238 8.53 24.31 -35.45
CA ASP A 238 9.15 24.47 -36.77
C ASP A 238 10.31 25.51 -36.75
N PRO A 239 11.07 25.67 -37.85
CA PRO A 239 12.17 26.63 -37.92
C PRO A 239 11.74 28.09 -37.71
N GLU A 240 10.47 28.41 -37.98
CA GLU A 240 9.89 29.72 -37.70
C GLU A 240 9.46 29.90 -36.23
N GLY A 241 9.61 28.87 -35.40
CA GLY A 241 9.22 28.85 -33.99
C GLY A 241 7.72 28.65 -33.76
N ARG A 242 6.93 28.28 -34.78
CA ARG A 242 5.51 27.97 -34.60
C ARG A 242 5.37 26.63 -33.90
N ARG A 243 4.55 26.62 -32.87
CA ARG A 243 4.26 25.46 -32.02
C ARG A 243 2.98 24.78 -32.48
N THR A 244 3.02 23.47 -32.73
CA THR A 244 1.87 22.64 -33.09
C THR A 244 1.83 21.42 -32.18
N VAL A 245 0.75 21.22 -31.43
CA VAL A 245 0.56 20.01 -30.61
C VAL A 245 0.35 18.82 -31.55
N GLU A 246 1.21 17.81 -31.46
CA GLU A 246 1.09 16.58 -32.25
C GLU A 246 0.50 15.41 -31.45
N PHE A 247 0.73 15.41 -30.14
CA PHE A 247 0.22 14.39 -29.23
C PHE A 247 -0.14 15.02 -27.89
N GLU A 248 -1.27 14.62 -27.32
CA GLU A 248 -1.74 15.07 -26.01
C GLU A 248 -2.38 13.89 -25.28
N LEU A 249 -1.94 13.66 -24.04
CA LEU A 249 -2.58 12.71 -23.15
C LEU A 249 -3.86 13.31 -22.57
N SER A 250 -4.96 12.57 -22.69
CA SER A 250 -6.19 12.91 -22.00
C SER A 250 -6.05 12.71 -20.48
N GLY A 251 -6.98 13.27 -19.71
CA GLY A 251 -7.02 13.02 -18.26
C GLY A 251 -7.23 11.55 -17.92
N GLU A 252 -7.98 10.82 -18.74
CA GLU A 252 -8.21 9.37 -18.61
C GLU A 252 -6.93 8.59 -18.86
N ASP A 253 -6.16 8.95 -19.89
CA ASP A 253 -4.87 8.32 -20.18
C ASP A 253 -3.88 8.47 -19.03
N LEU A 254 -3.83 9.66 -18.42
CA LEU A 254 -2.97 9.90 -17.27
C LEU A 254 -3.43 9.11 -16.06
N ASP A 255 -4.74 9.01 -15.82
CA ASP A 255 -5.29 8.20 -14.74
C ASP A 255 -4.97 6.70 -14.99
N ASP A 256 -5.06 6.20 -16.23
CA ASP A 256 -4.71 4.82 -16.61
C ASP A 256 -3.20 4.52 -16.45
N ILE A 257 -2.34 5.46 -16.85
CA ILE A 257 -0.88 5.32 -16.71
C ILE A 257 -0.46 5.47 -15.23
N SER A 258 -1.12 6.32 -14.45
CA SER A 258 -0.78 6.60 -13.04
C SER A 258 -1.48 5.71 -12.01
N THR A 259 -2.48 4.92 -12.42
CA THR A 259 -3.14 3.93 -11.55
C THR A 259 -2.24 2.75 -11.21
N HIS A 260 -1.20 2.56 -12.01
CA HIS A 260 -0.12 1.63 -11.75
C HIS A 260 0.81 2.24 -10.70
N CYS A 261 1.24 1.41 -9.77
CA CYS A 261 1.99 1.74 -8.56
C CYS A 261 3.37 2.39 -8.81
N ALA A 262 3.70 2.74 -10.06
CA ALA A 262 4.82 3.56 -10.46
C ALA A 262 4.94 4.78 -9.55
N GLY A 263 6.05 4.83 -8.82
CA GLY A 263 6.38 5.88 -7.88
C GLY A 263 6.13 7.24 -8.51
N ALA A 264 5.24 8.00 -7.87
CA ALA A 264 4.94 9.39 -8.13
C ALA A 264 5.99 10.17 -8.94
N GLN A 265 5.62 10.53 -10.17
CA GLN A 265 6.20 11.65 -10.93
C GLN A 265 7.59 11.50 -11.56
N THR A 266 8.06 10.30 -11.88
CA THR A 266 8.86 10.22 -13.11
C THR A 266 7.86 10.47 -14.25
N GLY A 267 7.77 11.73 -14.69
CA GLY A 267 6.74 12.25 -15.60
C GLY A 267 6.43 11.29 -16.75
N VAL A 268 5.15 11.21 -17.13
CA VAL A 268 4.71 10.28 -18.17
C VAL A 268 5.50 10.53 -19.44
N LEU A 269 5.63 11.79 -19.86
CA LEU A 269 6.51 12.22 -20.93
C LEU A 269 7.76 12.93 -20.36
N THR A 270 8.77 12.17 -19.94
CA THR A 270 10.03 12.70 -19.38
C THR A 270 11.19 12.79 -20.36
N SER A 271 11.11 12.10 -21.50
CA SER A 271 12.23 12.01 -22.43
C SER A 271 11.72 11.75 -23.84
N ILE A 272 12.34 12.41 -24.82
CA ILE A 272 12.05 12.21 -26.24
C ILE A 272 13.33 12.09 -27.04
N GLY A 273 13.38 11.14 -27.98
CA GLY A 273 14.50 10.91 -28.87
C GLY A 273 14.04 10.73 -30.32
N LEU A 274 14.85 11.21 -31.26
CA LEU A 274 14.65 10.96 -32.69
C LEU A 274 15.30 9.63 -33.06
N VAL A 275 14.57 8.77 -33.77
CA VAL A 275 15.08 7.48 -34.26
C VAL A 275 16.09 7.73 -35.38
N ARG A 276 15.79 8.70 -36.25
CA ARG A 276 16.65 9.07 -37.37
C ARG A 276 16.75 10.60 -37.45
N PRO A 277 17.96 11.17 -37.58
CA PRO A 277 18.14 12.63 -37.61
C PRO A 277 17.58 13.29 -38.88
N ASP A 278 17.53 12.54 -39.98
CA ASP A 278 16.94 12.93 -41.27
C ASP A 278 15.43 12.64 -41.36
N GLY A 279 14.91 11.85 -40.42
CA GLY A 279 13.53 11.40 -40.35
C GLY A 279 12.68 12.17 -39.33
N VAL A 280 11.37 11.97 -39.42
CA VAL A 280 10.40 12.48 -38.45
C VAL A 280 9.94 11.39 -37.47
N GLU A 281 10.63 10.23 -37.46
CA GLU A 281 10.36 9.15 -36.52
C GLU A 281 10.94 9.48 -35.16
N ALA A 282 10.12 9.38 -34.13
CA ALA A 282 10.45 9.78 -32.77
C ALA A 282 9.86 8.81 -31.76
N VAL A 283 10.49 8.70 -30.61
CA VAL A 283 10.01 7.91 -29.48
C VAL A 283 10.06 8.79 -28.25
N ALA A 284 8.98 8.84 -27.48
CA ALA A 284 8.95 9.47 -26.16
C ALA A 284 8.59 8.44 -25.08
N SER A 285 9.15 8.60 -23.90
CA SER A 285 8.78 7.80 -22.73
C SER A 285 7.30 8.00 -22.41
N LEU A 286 6.65 6.96 -21.86
CA LEU A 286 5.28 6.99 -21.35
C LEU A 286 5.21 6.42 -19.91
N GLY A 287 6.32 6.46 -19.16
CA GLY A 287 6.41 5.90 -17.81
C GLY A 287 6.03 4.42 -17.78
N ALA A 288 5.11 4.05 -16.90
CA ALA A 288 4.55 2.69 -16.79
C ALA A 288 3.72 2.27 -18.02
N GLY A 289 3.28 3.23 -18.84
CA GLY A 289 2.57 2.95 -20.10
C GLY A 289 3.48 2.50 -21.25
N GLY A 290 4.79 2.40 -21.05
CA GLY A 290 5.76 2.05 -22.10
C GLY A 290 6.29 3.29 -22.82
N VAL A 291 6.04 3.37 -24.12
CA VAL A 291 6.41 4.54 -24.96
C VAL A 291 5.29 4.97 -25.87
N VAL A 292 5.43 6.18 -26.42
CA VAL A 292 4.73 6.60 -27.63
C VAL A 292 5.71 6.72 -28.78
N ALA A 293 5.39 6.07 -29.89
CA ALA A 293 6.20 6.05 -31.09
C ALA A 293 5.48 6.82 -32.22
N ARG A 294 6.21 7.75 -32.84
CA ARG A 294 5.81 8.49 -34.02
C ARG A 294 6.39 7.82 -35.26
N ASP A 295 5.53 7.48 -36.21
CA ASP A 295 5.98 6.89 -37.46
C ASP A 295 6.38 7.92 -38.52
N ALA A 296 6.82 7.44 -39.68
CA ALA A 296 7.18 8.28 -40.82
C ALA A 296 6.00 9.07 -41.42
N SER A 297 4.75 8.66 -41.18
CA SER A 297 3.56 9.40 -41.60
C SER A 297 3.21 10.54 -40.64
N GLY A 298 3.76 10.48 -39.42
CA GLY A 298 3.51 11.42 -38.33
C GLY A 298 2.36 11.05 -37.42
N GLU A 299 1.89 9.81 -37.50
CA GLU A 299 0.94 9.25 -36.56
C GLU A 299 1.68 8.79 -35.28
N TRP A 300 1.07 9.09 -34.13
CA TRP A 300 1.56 8.66 -32.82
C TRP A 300 0.77 7.42 -32.37
N SER A 301 1.49 6.39 -31.93
CA SER A 301 0.90 5.17 -31.38
C SER A 301 1.53 4.83 -30.04
N ARG A 302 0.71 4.34 -29.09
CA ARG A 302 1.21 3.78 -27.82
C ARG A 302 1.76 2.40 -28.09
N VAL A 303 2.95 2.14 -27.55
CA VAL A 303 3.60 0.83 -27.62
C VAL A 303 3.86 0.37 -26.20
N PRO A 304 3.11 -0.63 -25.69
CA PRO A 304 3.42 -1.24 -24.42
C PRO A 304 4.77 -1.94 -24.53
N ILE A 305 5.66 -1.65 -23.60
CA ILE A 305 7.02 -2.23 -23.58
C ILE A 305 7.09 -3.36 -22.57
N PHE A 306 6.35 -3.23 -21.48
CA PHE A 306 6.22 -4.28 -20.51
C PHE A 306 5.31 -5.33 -21.14
N PRO A 307 5.76 -6.60 -21.27
CA PRO A 307 4.81 -7.67 -21.56
C PRO A 307 3.68 -7.51 -20.55
N ASP A 308 2.42 -7.59 -21.00
CA ASP A 308 1.27 -7.50 -20.12
C ASP A 308 1.64 -8.27 -18.86
N ALA A 309 1.72 -7.60 -17.71
CA ALA A 309 2.03 -8.26 -16.45
C ALA A 309 0.95 -9.31 -16.09
N GLY A 310 -0.06 -9.49 -16.96
CA GLY A 310 -0.45 -10.76 -17.56
C GLY A 310 -0.13 -12.00 -16.74
N ASP A 311 -1.04 -12.27 -15.83
CA ASP A 311 -1.38 -13.56 -15.22
C ASP A 311 -0.38 -14.20 -14.22
N ASP A 312 0.89 -13.82 -14.16
CA ASP A 312 1.78 -14.31 -13.09
C ASP A 312 1.48 -13.66 -11.73
N GLU A 313 0.67 -12.60 -11.71
CA GLU A 313 -0.01 -12.14 -10.50
C GLU A 313 -0.87 -13.24 -9.85
N GLY A 314 -1.27 -14.29 -10.56
CA GLY A 314 -2.13 -15.34 -10.02
C GLY A 314 -1.61 -15.93 -8.71
N LEU A 315 -0.31 -16.24 -8.63
CA LEU A 315 0.24 -16.88 -7.43
C LEU A 315 0.49 -15.87 -6.28
N LEU A 316 0.98 -14.68 -6.61
CA LEU A 316 1.27 -13.61 -5.66
C LEU A 316 -0.03 -13.00 -5.12
N ALA A 317 -1.01 -12.74 -5.98
CA ALA A 317 -2.36 -12.33 -5.63
C ALA A 317 -3.04 -13.42 -4.79
N VAL A 318 -3.03 -14.70 -5.20
CA VAL A 318 -3.60 -15.79 -4.39
C VAL A 318 -2.93 -15.88 -3.01
N THR A 319 -1.61 -15.72 -2.94
CA THR A 319 -0.88 -15.70 -1.66
C THR A 319 -1.28 -14.49 -0.81
N ARG A 320 -1.38 -13.30 -1.41
CA ARG A 320 -1.86 -12.06 -0.78
C ARG A 320 -3.29 -12.23 -0.26
N TRP A 321 -4.18 -12.81 -1.05
CA TRP A 321 -5.57 -13.10 -0.70
C TRP A 321 -5.70 -14.15 0.42
N LEU A 322 -4.94 -15.23 0.36
CA LEU A 322 -4.94 -16.28 1.38
C LEU A 322 -4.40 -15.77 2.72
N VAL A 323 -3.31 -15.01 2.68
CA VAL A 323 -2.63 -14.52 3.89
C VAL A 323 -3.35 -13.31 4.50
N LEU A 324 -3.74 -12.32 3.68
CA LEU A 324 -4.34 -11.07 4.15
C LEU A 324 -5.85 -11.15 4.32
N GLY A 325 -6.56 -11.86 3.42
CA GLY A 325 -8.02 -11.96 3.44
C GLY A 325 -8.54 -13.14 4.27
N PHE A 326 -8.01 -14.34 4.01
CA PHE A 326 -8.56 -15.57 4.60
C PHE A 326 -8.17 -15.76 6.08
N GLY A 327 -6.96 -15.36 6.47
CA GLY A 327 -6.49 -15.47 7.85
C GLY A 327 -7.39 -14.79 8.89
N PRO A 328 -7.69 -13.49 8.74
CA PRO A 328 -8.61 -12.78 9.63
C PRO A 328 -10.03 -13.36 9.64
N LEU A 329 -10.54 -13.83 8.49
CA LEU A 329 -11.86 -14.47 8.40
C LEU A 329 -11.90 -15.81 9.12
N VAL A 330 -10.84 -16.62 9.04
CA VAL A 330 -10.72 -17.87 9.79
C VAL A 330 -10.60 -17.59 11.29
N LEU A 331 -9.82 -16.58 11.69
CA LEU A 331 -9.73 -16.14 13.08
C LEU A 331 -11.09 -15.70 13.62
N LEU A 332 -11.85 -14.92 12.83
CA LEU A 332 -13.20 -14.48 13.17
C LEU A 332 -14.18 -15.66 13.25
N ALA A 333 -14.14 -16.58 12.29
CA ALA A 333 -15.00 -17.76 12.28
C ALA A 333 -14.73 -18.68 13.47
N VAL A 334 -13.45 -18.91 13.82
CA VAL A 334 -13.06 -19.67 15.02
C VAL A 334 -13.48 -18.96 16.30
N TRP A 335 -13.39 -17.63 16.35
CA TRP A 335 -13.85 -16.84 17.48
C TRP A 335 -15.37 -16.92 17.67
N LEU A 336 -16.14 -16.83 16.58
CA LEU A 336 -17.61 -16.91 16.59
C LEU A 336 -18.12 -18.33 16.87
N ALA A 337 -17.48 -19.36 16.32
CA ALA A 337 -17.90 -20.76 16.45
C ALA A 337 -17.37 -21.44 17.73
N GLY A 338 -16.25 -20.95 18.26
CA GLY A 338 -15.55 -21.48 19.45
C GLY A 338 -16.41 -21.70 20.70
N PRO A 339 -17.47 -20.91 21.01
CA PRO A 339 -18.30 -21.15 22.19
C PRO A 339 -19.06 -22.49 22.18
N THR A 340 -19.20 -23.16 21.03
CA THR A 340 -20.12 -24.29 20.89
C THR A 340 -19.46 -25.67 20.85
N ARG A 341 -18.14 -25.76 20.59
CA ARG A 341 -17.46 -27.05 20.33
C ARG A 341 -16.06 -27.23 20.92
N LEU A 342 -15.43 -26.18 21.45
CA LEU A 342 -14.07 -26.28 21.99
C LEU A 342 -14.05 -26.15 23.52
N PRO A 343 -13.30 -27.01 24.23
CA PRO A 343 -13.31 -27.09 25.70
C PRO A 343 -12.75 -25.84 26.38
N SER A 344 -12.00 -24.99 25.66
CA SER A 344 -11.61 -23.67 26.11
C SER A 344 -11.45 -22.70 24.94
N ARG A 345 -11.93 -21.46 25.12
CA ARG A 345 -11.76 -20.39 24.13
C ARG A 345 -10.29 -20.07 23.83
N GLY A 346 -9.40 -20.30 24.81
CA GLY A 346 -7.96 -20.10 24.67
C GLY A 346 -7.32 -21.04 23.65
N LEU A 347 -7.69 -22.32 23.66
CA LEU A 347 -7.16 -23.30 22.71
C LEU A 347 -7.60 -22.98 21.27
N ALA A 348 -8.86 -22.56 21.09
CA ALA A 348 -9.41 -22.17 19.79
C ALA A 348 -8.61 -21.02 19.16
N VAL A 349 -8.37 -19.97 19.94
CA VAL A 349 -7.57 -18.80 19.51
C VAL A 349 -6.13 -19.21 19.24
N ALA A 350 -5.52 -20.02 20.11
CA ALA A 350 -4.14 -20.48 19.92
C ALA A 350 -3.95 -21.29 18.63
N VAL A 351 -4.87 -22.19 18.32
CA VAL A 351 -4.83 -22.99 17.08
C VAL A 351 -5.03 -22.11 15.85
N ALA A 352 -5.96 -21.15 15.90
CA ALA A 352 -6.21 -20.27 14.77
C ALA A 352 -5.04 -19.30 14.51
N VAL A 353 -4.49 -18.69 15.57
CA VAL A 353 -3.30 -17.82 15.46
C VAL A 353 -2.09 -18.61 14.99
N GLY A 354 -1.85 -19.80 15.56
CA GLY A 354 -0.75 -20.67 15.16
C GLY A 354 -0.86 -21.15 13.71
N GLY A 355 -2.07 -21.50 13.25
CA GLY A 355 -2.33 -21.86 11.87
C GLY A 355 -2.08 -20.71 10.89
N TRP A 356 -2.54 -19.50 11.22
CA TRP A 356 -2.29 -18.31 10.40
C TRP A 356 -0.81 -17.95 10.35
N CYS A 357 -0.13 -18.01 11.49
CA CYS A 357 1.32 -17.83 11.61
C CYS A 357 2.10 -18.83 10.74
N ALA A 358 1.73 -20.12 10.77
CA ALA A 358 2.34 -21.14 9.93
C ALA A 358 2.12 -20.85 8.43
N LEU A 359 0.92 -20.38 8.05
CA LEU A 359 0.60 -20.03 6.67
C LEU A 359 1.42 -18.84 6.16
N ILE A 360 1.59 -17.80 6.99
CA ILE A 360 2.49 -16.66 6.69
C ILE A 360 3.93 -17.15 6.53
N THR A 361 4.43 -18.02 7.41
CA THR A 361 5.80 -18.54 7.33
C THR A 361 6.02 -19.36 6.06
N VAL A 362 5.06 -20.20 5.67
CA VAL A 362 5.13 -20.96 4.41
C VAL A 362 5.11 -20.01 3.21
N ALA A 363 4.21 -19.02 3.19
CA ALA A 363 4.18 -18.01 2.14
C ALA A 363 5.50 -17.25 2.04
N ALA A 364 6.06 -16.80 3.16
CA ALA A 364 7.36 -16.14 3.22
C ALA A 364 8.49 -17.05 2.73
N ALA A 365 8.49 -18.33 3.11
CA ALA A 365 9.48 -19.31 2.64
C ALA A 365 9.39 -19.54 1.13
N VAL A 366 8.18 -19.65 0.56
CA VAL A 366 7.96 -19.76 -0.89
C VAL A 366 8.50 -18.53 -1.62
N MET A 367 8.22 -17.33 -1.11
CA MET A 367 8.75 -16.07 -1.66
C MET A 367 10.27 -15.99 -1.60
N LEU A 368 10.91 -16.61 -0.60
CA LEU A 368 12.37 -16.65 -0.46
C LEU A 368 13.04 -17.73 -1.34
N THR A 369 12.28 -18.73 -1.82
CA THR A 369 12.80 -19.77 -2.73
C THR A 369 12.75 -19.38 -4.19
N ASP A 370 12.02 -18.31 -4.52
CA ASP A 370 12.11 -17.69 -5.83
C ASP A 370 13.50 -17.05 -5.98
N PRO A 371 14.24 -17.28 -7.09
CA PRO A 371 15.54 -16.65 -7.31
C PRO A 371 15.46 -15.14 -7.58
N SER A 372 14.29 -14.61 -7.93
CA SER A 372 14.07 -13.22 -8.35
C SER A 372 12.97 -12.47 -7.58
N PRO A 373 12.75 -12.64 -6.27
CA PRO A 373 11.72 -11.87 -5.59
C PRO A 373 12.20 -10.42 -5.53
N PRO A 374 11.35 -9.45 -5.91
CA PRO A 374 11.66 -8.04 -5.75
C PRO A 374 12.02 -7.75 -4.29
N ALA A 375 12.89 -6.77 -4.04
CA ALA A 375 13.43 -6.45 -2.72
C ALA A 375 12.32 -6.27 -1.64
N THR A 376 11.15 -5.80 -2.07
CA THR A 376 9.91 -5.69 -1.29
C THR A 376 9.41 -7.03 -0.73
N GLY A 377 9.48 -8.12 -1.50
CA GLY A 377 9.09 -9.46 -1.04
C GLY A 377 9.98 -9.98 0.08
N ARG A 378 11.28 -9.68 0.01
CA ARG A 378 12.24 -10.03 1.08
C ARG A 378 11.99 -9.20 2.34
N LEU A 379 11.79 -7.89 2.21
CA LEU A 379 11.49 -6.99 3.34
C LEU A 379 10.20 -7.40 4.07
N LEU A 380 9.13 -7.75 3.33
CA LEU A 380 7.90 -8.27 3.91
C LEU A 380 8.12 -9.60 4.64
N ALA A 381 8.87 -10.54 4.06
CA ALA A 381 9.20 -11.81 4.70
C ALA A 381 10.00 -11.61 6.00
N PHE A 382 11.01 -10.74 6.00
CA PHE A 382 11.81 -10.43 7.18
C PHE A 382 11.05 -9.65 8.26
N GLY A 383 10.07 -8.82 7.89
CA GLY A 383 9.21 -8.11 8.84
C GLY A 383 8.11 -8.98 9.46
N LEU A 384 7.51 -9.88 8.67
CA LEU A 384 6.40 -10.73 9.11
C LEU A 384 6.84 -11.88 10.03
N LEU A 385 8.00 -12.49 9.77
CA LEU A 385 8.55 -13.59 10.57
C LEU A 385 8.67 -13.26 12.08
N PRO A 386 9.28 -12.14 12.51
CA PRO A 386 9.38 -11.81 13.93
C PRO A 386 8.02 -11.46 14.55
N VAL A 387 7.11 -10.81 13.81
CA VAL A 387 5.75 -10.52 14.29
C VAL A 387 4.98 -11.82 14.55
N VAL A 388 5.07 -12.78 13.63
CA VAL A 388 4.50 -14.12 13.75
C VAL A 388 5.10 -14.88 14.93
N ALA A 389 6.43 -14.84 15.10
CA ALA A 389 7.11 -15.47 16.22
C ALA A 389 6.66 -14.88 17.57
N ILE A 390 6.58 -13.55 17.67
CA ILE A 390 6.13 -12.85 18.88
C ILE A 390 4.67 -13.19 19.17
N ALA A 391 3.79 -13.15 18.17
CA ALA A 391 2.38 -13.51 18.32
C ALA A 391 2.22 -14.96 18.82
N THR A 392 2.98 -15.89 18.25
CA THR A 392 2.97 -17.31 18.65
C THR A 392 3.42 -17.47 20.11
N VAL A 393 4.53 -16.83 20.50
CA VAL A 393 5.04 -16.87 21.88
C VAL A 393 4.06 -16.24 22.87
N VAL A 394 3.50 -15.07 22.55
CA VAL A 394 2.52 -14.39 23.42
C VAL A 394 1.27 -15.25 23.60
N THR A 395 0.79 -15.88 22.53
CA THR A 395 -0.40 -16.74 22.58
C THR A 395 -0.13 -18.02 23.38
N ALA A 396 1.05 -18.63 23.21
CA ALA A 396 1.48 -19.79 23.99
C ALA A 396 1.64 -19.47 25.48
N VAL A 397 2.22 -18.32 25.82
CA VAL A 397 2.35 -17.85 27.21
C VAL A 397 0.98 -17.54 27.82
N ALA A 398 0.07 -16.94 27.05
CA ALA A 398 -1.29 -16.67 27.50
C ALA A 398 -2.09 -17.97 27.73
N ALA A 399 -1.94 -18.97 26.86
CA ALA A 399 -2.58 -20.28 27.01
C ALA A 399 -1.97 -21.12 28.14
N GLY A 400 -0.67 -20.94 28.43
CA GLY A 400 0.04 -21.64 29.50
C GLY A 400 -0.23 -21.09 30.92
N ARG A 401 -0.83 -19.91 31.04
CA ARG A 401 -1.28 -19.40 32.35
C ARG A 401 -2.48 -20.21 32.81
N ARG A 402 -2.21 -21.19 33.69
CA ARG A 402 -3.24 -21.89 34.45
C ARG A 402 -4.14 -20.85 35.12
N ASP A 403 -5.45 -21.11 35.11
CA ASP A 403 -6.37 -20.33 35.93
C ASP A 403 -5.77 -20.20 37.33
N PRO A 404 -5.65 -18.99 37.88
CA PRO A 404 -5.16 -18.83 39.24
C PRO A 404 -6.00 -19.74 40.11
N GLN A 405 -5.36 -20.70 40.78
CA GLN A 405 -6.07 -21.55 41.72
C GLN A 405 -6.87 -20.61 42.63
N PRO A 406 -8.18 -20.86 42.82
CA PRO A 406 -8.95 -20.05 43.73
C PRO A 406 -8.17 -19.98 45.05
N PRO A 407 -8.00 -18.78 45.63
CA PRO A 407 -7.24 -18.64 46.85
C PRO A 407 -7.78 -19.67 47.85
N PRO A 408 -6.89 -20.34 48.61
CA PRO A 408 -7.34 -21.31 49.60
C PRO A 408 -8.39 -20.63 50.47
N PRO A 409 -9.49 -21.34 50.81
CA PRO A 409 -10.53 -20.77 51.65
C PRO A 409 -9.89 -20.19 52.92
N PRO A 410 -10.36 -19.03 53.42
CA PRO A 410 -9.79 -18.45 54.62
C PRO A 410 -9.86 -19.48 55.76
N PRO A 411 -8.83 -19.58 56.61
CA PRO A 411 -8.81 -20.54 57.71
C PRO A 411 -10.08 -20.39 58.57
N GLY A 412 -10.84 -21.48 58.70
CA GLY A 412 -12.13 -21.50 59.40
C GLY A 412 -13.38 -21.43 58.52
N TRP A 413 -13.25 -21.32 57.19
CA TRP A 413 -14.39 -21.48 56.29
C TRP A 413 -14.76 -22.97 56.16
N TYR A 414 -15.94 -23.33 56.65
CA TYR A 414 -16.55 -24.64 56.42
C TYR A 414 -17.63 -24.47 55.36
N PRO A 415 -17.67 -25.32 54.32
CA PRO A 415 -18.78 -25.31 53.38
C PRO A 415 -20.09 -25.55 54.15
N PRO A 416 -21.19 -24.87 53.79
CA PRO A 416 -22.48 -25.11 54.42
C PRO A 416 -22.85 -26.60 54.26
N PRO A 417 -23.49 -27.21 55.28
CA PRO A 417 -23.94 -28.59 55.17
C PRO A 417 -24.88 -28.74 53.97
N PRO A 418 -24.83 -29.87 53.25
CA PRO A 418 -25.73 -30.10 52.12
C PRO A 418 -27.19 -29.95 52.58
N PRO A 419 -28.07 -29.44 51.71
CA PRO A 419 -29.49 -29.37 52.03
C PRO A 419 -30.01 -30.78 52.35
N PRO A 420 -30.97 -30.91 53.29
CA PRO A 420 -31.57 -32.20 53.58
C PRO A 420 -32.20 -32.79 52.31
N PRO A 421 -32.16 -34.13 52.14
CA PRO A 421 -32.79 -34.77 50.99
C PRO A 421 -34.28 -34.38 50.92
N PRO A 422 -34.84 -34.20 49.72
CA PRO A 422 -36.27 -33.95 49.57
C PRO A 422 -37.06 -35.09 50.24
N PRO A 423 -38.19 -34.80 50.88
CA PRO A 423 -39.02 -35.84 51.49
C PRO A 423 -39.42 -36.87 50.42
N SER A 424 -39.21 -38.14 50.72
CA SER A 424 -39.66 -39.25 49.88
C SER A 424 -41.19 -39.22 49.79
N THR A 425 -41.71 -38.91 48.61
CA THR A 425 -43.14 -39.02 48.26
C THR A 425 -43.53 -40.44 47.93
#